data_AF-A0A2S7D9R5-F1
#
_entry.id   AF-A0A2S7D9R5-F1
#
_cell.length_a   1.000
_cell.length_b   1.000
_cell.length_c   1.000
_cell.angle_alpha   90.00
_cell.angle_beta   90.00
_cell.angle_gamma   90.00
#
_symmetry.space_group_name_H-M   'P 1'
#
loop_
_entity.id
_entity.type
_entity.pdbx_description
1 polymer ?
#
loop_
_entity_poly.entity_id
_entity_poly.type
_entity_poly.pdbx_seq_one_letter_code
_entity_poly.pdbx_strand_id
1 'polypeptide(L)'
;MIAEAVAAGAREIKACQVLGISCRTLRRWRGASTLIDARKGAAKHCPHALSCVDKERIMAVANQPAYQSLPPSQIVPRLADQGIYIAS
;
A
#
# COMPACT_ATOMS: atom_id res chain seq x y z
N MET A 1 7.58 -31.02 4.62
CA MET A 1 6.25 -31.12 5.28
C MET A 1 5.11 -31.61 4.39
N ILE A 2 4.55 -30.84 3.44
CA ILE A 2 3.42 -31.36 2.61
C ILE A 2 3.88 -32.48 1.66
N ALA A 3 5.01 -32.29 0.98
CA ALA A 3 5.56 -33.28 0.06
C ALA A 3 5.90 -34.59 0.78
N GLU A 4 6.52 -34.51 1.97
CA GLU A 4 6.79 -35.67 2.84
C GLU A 4 5.52 -36.40 3.28
N ALA A 5 4.49 -35.66 3.71
CA ALA A 5 3.22 -36.27 4.10
C ALA A 5 2.55 -37.01 2.93
N VAL A 6 2.61 -36.43 1.73
CA VAL A 6 2.09 -37.08 0.51
C VAL A 6 2.92 -38.30 0.13
N ALA A 7 4.25 -38.22 0.25
CA ALA A 7 5.14 -39.37 0.04
C ALA A 7 4.88 -40.51 1.04
N ALA A 8 4.48 -40.18 2.27
CA ALA A 8 4.04 -41.13 3.28
C ALA A 8 2.59 -41.65 3.08
N GLY A 9 1.92 -41.27 1.99
CA GLY A 9 0.60 -41.78 1.59
C GLY A 9 -0.59 -40.88 1.94
N ALA A 10 -0.37 -39.69 2.52
CA ALA A 10 -1.46 -38.77 2.82
C ALA A 10 -2.02 -38.11 1.54
N ARG A 11 -3.34 -37.89 1.51
CA ARG A 11 -3.95 -37.08 0.45
C ARG A 11 -3.49 -35.62 0.59
N GLU A 12 -3.05 -35.01 -0.50
CA GLU A 12 -2.58 -33.61 -0.52
C GLU A 12 -3.59 -32.64 0.11
N ILE A 13 -4.90 -32.86 -0.10
CA ILE A 13 -5.98 -32.07 0.50
C ILE A 13 -5.94 -32.13 2.03
N LYS A 14 -5.71 -33.31 2.61
CA LYS A 14 -5.63 -33.49 4.07
C LYS A 14 -4.35 -32.85 4.62
N ALA A 15 -3.23 -32.97 3.92
CA ALA A 15 -1.99 -32.31 4.30
C ALA A 15 -2.10 -30.78 4.26
N CYS A 16 -2.77 -30.20 3.25
CA CYS A 16 -3.04 -28.77 3.16
C CYS A 16 -3.94 -28.28 4.31
N GLN A 17 -4.98 -29.06 4.65
CA GLN A 17 -5.91 -28.74 5.75
C GLN A 17 -5.22 -28.62 7.11
N VAL A 18 -4.29 -29.53 7.42
CA VAL A 18 -3.51 -29.48 8.68
C VAL A 18 -2.70 -28.18 8.81
N LEU A 19 -2.20 -27.67 7.69
CA LEU A 19 -1.44 -26.41 7.65
C LEU A 19 -2.32 -25.17 7.49
N GLY A 20 -3.65 -25.32 7.48
CA GLY A 20 -4.58 -24.20 7.37
C GLY A 20 -4.59 -23.50 6.01
N ILE A 21 -4.08 -24.17 4.96
CA ILE A 21 -4.10 -23.62 3.58
C ILE A 21 -4.98 -24.46 2.66
N SER A 22 -5.48 -23.84 1.60
CA SER A 22 -6.19 -24.58 0.55
C SER A 22 -5.21 -25.23 -0.44
N CYS A 23 -5.60 -26.34 -1.06
CA CYS A 23 -4.84 -26.90 -2.20
C CYS A 23 -4.65 -25.89 -3.34
N ARG A 24 -5.61 -24.98 -3.55
CA ARG A 24 -5.48 -23.92 -4.56
C ARG A 24 -4.33 -22.97 -4.22
N THR A 25 -4.19 -22.62 -2.95
CA THR A 25 -3.07 -21.79 -2.44
C THR A 25 -1.74 -22.47 -2.70
N LEU A 26 -1.62 -23.76 -2.36
CA LEU A 26 -0.39 -24.53 -2.58
C LEU A 26 -0.04 -24.63 -4.06
N ARG A 27 -1.01 -24.96 -4.92
CA ARG A 27 -0.80 -25.03 -6.38
C ARG A 27 -0.37 -23.68 -6.96
N ARG A 28 -1.01 -22.60 -6.52
CA ARG A 28 -0.65 -21.24 -6.93
C ARG A 28 0.79 -20.90 -6.54
N TRP A 29 1.22 -21.25 -5.33
CA TRP A 29 2.60 -21.00 -4.90
C TRP A 29 3.63 -21.83 -5.67
N ARG A 30 3.33 -23.10 -5.98
CA ARG A 30 4.22 -23.95 -6.79
C ARG A 30 4.40 -23.42 -8.22
N GLY A 31 3.38 -22.76 -8.78
CA GLY A 31 3.43 -22.17 -10.12
C GLY A 31 3.79 -20.69 -10.16
N ALA A 32 4.06 -20.05 -9.02
CA ALA A 32 4.38 -18.63 -8.97
C ALA A 32 5.84 -18.39 -9.35
N SER A 33 6.09 -17.39 -10.19
CA SER A 33 7.46 -16.93 -10.52
C SER A 33 8.17 -16.29 -9.32
N THR A 34 7.41 -15.78 -8.35
CA THR A 34 7.90 -15.21 -7.10
C THR A 34 6.92 -15.46 -5.96
N LEU A 35 7.44 -15.66 -4.76
CA LEU A 35 6.67 -15.76 -3.52
C LEU A 35 6.69 -14.45 -2.70
N ILE A 36 7.18 -13.35 -3.28
CA ILE A 36 7.16 -12.03 -2.65
C ILE A 36 5.71 -11.56 -2.44
N ASP A 37 5.44 -10.90 -1.31
CA ASP A 37 4.13 -10.34 -1.02
C ASP A 37 3.75 -9.23 -2.02
N ALA A 38 2.83 -9.56 -2.92
CA ALA A 38 2.34 -8.66 -3.96
C ALA A 38 1.34 -7.59 -3.44
N ARG A 39 0.93 -7.62 -2.16
CA ARG A 39 -0.02 -6.62 -1.63
C ARG A 39 0.52 -5.19 -1.65
N LYS A 40 1.84 -5.02 -1.47
CA LYS A 40 2.50 -3.71 -1.50
C LYS A 40 2.76 -3.17 -2.91
N GLY A 41 2.75 -4.03 -3.93
CA GLY A 41 3.06 -3.68 -5.33
C GLY A 41 1.87 -3.79 -6.28
N ALA A 42 0.67 -4.11 -5.78
CA ALA A 42 -0.53 -4.14 -6.60
C ALA A 42 -0.77 -2.77 -7.25
N ALA A 43 -1.05 -2.75 -8.55
CA ALA A 43 -1.37 -1.53 -9.26
C ALA A 43 -2.59 -0.86 -8.62
N LYS A 44 -2.40 0.34 -8.07
CA LYS A 44 -3.46 1.16 -7.48
C LYS A 44 -3.71 2.34 -8.40
N HIS A 45 -4.96 2.51 -8.84
CA HIS A 45 -5.39 3.73 -9.52
C HIS A 45 -5.86 4.73 -8.46
N CYS A 46 -5.08 5.79 -8.23
CA CYS A 46 -5.38 6.84 -7.28
C CYS A 46 -5.44 8.20 -8.03
N PRO A 47 -6.56 8.54 -8.68
CA PRO A 47 -6.66 9.75 -9.51
C PRO A 47 -6.47 11.05 -8.71
N HIS A 48 -6.76 11.02 -7.42
CA HIS A 48 -6.62 12.17 -6.51
C HIS A 48 -5.31 12.16 -5.71
N ALA A 49 -4.33 11.34 -6.10
CA ALA A 49 -3.02 11.38 -5.46
C ALA A 49 -2.30 12.68 -5.81
N LEU A 50 -1.73 13.34 -4.79
CA LEU A 50 -0.91 14.53 -4.98
C LEU A 50 0.26 14.23 -5.91
N SER A 51 0.44 15.09 -6.93
CA SER A 51 1.63 15.05 -7.76
C SER A 51 2.87 15.43 -6.96
N CYS A 52 4.07 15.11 -7.47
CA CYS A 52 5.32 15.55 -6.83
C CYS A 52 5.38 17.08 -6.75
N VAL A 53 4.90 17.77 -7.77
CA VAL A 53 4.83 19.24 -7.84
C VAL A 53 3.91 19.77 -6.74
N ASP A 54 2.75 19.15 -6.52
CA ASP A 54 1.84 19.57 -5.46
C ASP A 54 2.47 19.41 -4.08
N LYS A 55 3.17 18.30 -3.84
CA LYS A 55 3.86 18.05 -2.56
C LYS A 55 4.96 19.06 -2.30
N GLU A 56 5.76 19.37 -3.32
CA GLU A 56 6.82 20.38 -3.23
C GLU A 56 6.22 21.77 -2.95
N ARG A 57 5.13 22.13 -3.63
CA ARG A 57 4.43 23.39 -3.40
C ARG A 57 3.87 23.48 -1.98
N ILE A 58 3.27 22.41 -1.46
CA ILE A 58 2.79 22.34 -0.07
C ILE A 58 3.95 22.55 0.90
N MET A 59 5.07 21.86 0.71
CA MET A 59 6.25 22.01 1.58
C MET A 59 6.83 23.42 1.50
N ALA A 60 6.92 24.01 0.31
CA ALA A 60 7.43 25.37 0.14
C ALA A 60 6.57 26.39 0.90
N VAL A 61 5.24 26.28 0.81
CA VAL A 61 4.31 27.19 1.50
C VAL A 61 4.36 26.98 3.00
N ALA A 62 4.35 25.73 3.48
CA ALA A 62 4.46 25.44 4.91
C ALA A 62 5.75 26.00 5.54
N ASN A 63 6.85 26.03 4.78
CA ASN A 63 8.15 26.54 5.24
C ASN A 63 8.33 28.06 5.10
N GLN A 64 7.35 28.80 4.57
CA GLN A 64 7.47 30.26 4.49
C GLN A 64 7.48 30.87 5.90
N PRO A 65 8.20 32.00 6.13
CA PRO A 65 8.29 32.62 7.45
C PRO A 65 6.93 32.93 8.10
N ALA A 66 5.91 33.24 7.29
CA ALA A 66 4.56 33.51 7.75
C ALA A 66 3.81 32.27 8.29
N TYR A 67 4.24 31.07 7.89
CA TYR A 67 3.54 29.79 8.12
C TYR A 67 4.39 28.74 8.86
N GLN A 68 5.71 28.89 8.92
CA GLN A 68 6.67 27.90 9.45
C GLN A 68 6.41 27.46 10.90
N SER A 69 5.77 28.30 11.70
CA SER A 69 5.45 28.03 13.11
C SER A 69 3.97 27.71 13.35
N LEU A 70 3.17 27.60 12.29
CA LEU A 70 1.73 27.40 12.36
C LEU A 70 1.36 25.96 11.98
N PRO A 71 0.33 25.37 12.62
CA PRO A 71 -0.19 24.08 12.21
C PRO A 71 -1.00 24.19 10.90
N PRO A 72 -1.14 23.11 10.12
CA PRO A 72 -1.92 23.10 8.87
C PRO A 72 -3.36 23.61 9.03
N SER A 73 -3.99 23.36 10.19
CA SER A 73 -5.34 23.85 10.50
C SER A 73 -5.46 25.38 10.53
N GLN A 74 -4.35 26.11 10.67
CA GLN A 74 -4.30 27.57 10.61
C GLN A 74 -3.77 28.07 9.26
N ILE A 75 -2.87 27.32 8.61
CA ILE A 75 -2.32 27.67 7.30
C ILE A 75 -3.41 27.59 6.23
N VAL A 76 -4.20 26.51 6.21
CA VAL A 76 -5.21 26.27 5.16
C VAL A 76 -6.28 27.36 5.11
N PRO A 77 -6.92 27.77 6.23
CA PRO A 77 -7.87 28.88 6.21
C PRO A 77 -7.24 30.20 5.75
N ARG A 78 -6.03 30.53 6.21
CA ARG A 78 -5.34 31.76 5.80
C ARG A 78 -5.04 31.83 4.30
N LEU A 79 -4.68 30.70 3.70
CA LEU A 79 -4.51 30.61 2.25
C LEU A 79 -5.85 30.77 1.51
N ALA A 80 -6.91 30.15 2.03
CA ALA A 80 -8.25 30.28 1.46
C ALA A 80 -8.80 31.72 1.55
N ASP A 81 -8.55 32.43 2.66
CA ASP A 81 -8.88 33.84 2.83
C ASP A 81 -8.18 34.73 1.78
N GLN A 82 -7.00 34.30 1.31
CA GLN A 82 -6.25 34.94 0.22
C GLN A 82 -6.68 34.45 -1.18
N GLY A 83 -7.65 33.54 -1.27
CA GLY A 83 -8.09 32.91 -2.52
C GLY A 83 -7.11 31.89 -3.11
N ILE A 84 -6.12 31.43 -2.34
CA ILE A 84 -5.09 30.50 -2.77
C ILE A 84 -5.47 29.08 -2.39
N TYR A 85 -5.63 28.21 -3.40
CA TYR A 85 -5.91 26.79 -3.23
C TYR A 85 -4.73 25.96 -3.76
N ILE A 86 -4.25 25.04 -2.92
CA ILE A 86 -3.13 24.14 -3.24
C ILE A 86 -3.67 22.71 -3.16
N ALA A 87 -3.33 21.87 -4.14
CA ALA A 87 -3.79 20.48 -4.20
C ALA A 87 -5.32 20.29 -4.28
N SER A 88 -5.98 21.17 -5.05
CA SER A 88 -7.40 21.07 -5.40
C SER A 88 -7.65 20.20 -6.62
#